data_AF-A0A9P6Z4G7-F1
#
_entry.id   AF-A0A9P6Z4G7-F1
#
_cell.length_a   1.000
_cell.length_b   1.000
_cell.length_c   1.000
_cell.angle_alpha   90.00
_cell.angle_beta   90.00
_cell.angle_gamma   90.00
#
_symmetry.space_group_name_H-M   'P 1'
#
loop_
_entity.id
_entity.type
_entity.pdbx_description
1 polymer ?
#
loop_
_entity_poly.entity_id
_entity_poly.type
_entity_poly.pdbx_seq_one_letter_code
_entity_poly.pdbx_strand_id
1 'polypeptide(L)'
;MTVLLSTVVVGSLGKGGKSETVKTVRILNSSCTNCQNGVRIKTWPGGKGSVSDVKYSNIKLNNVDNPIIITTHYCDKNQQSYCNGNDASSLSISDVSISGITGSVSSAGNPIVSIDCSTKTPCTGFSVSGVNISKSSKTKKNVCKNLQNSSKFSVCSQ
;
A
#
# COMPACT_ATOMS: atom_id res chain seq x y z
N MET A 1 -16.11 -0.05 18.66
CA MET A 1 -14.77 0.26 19.19
C MET A 1 -13.89 0.62 18.00
N THR A 2 -13.37 1.86 17.94
CA THR A 2 -12.50 2.33 16.86
C THR A 2 -11.07 2.33 17.37
N VAL A 3 -10.13 1.73 16.64
CA VAL A 3 -8.71 1.76 17.02
C VAL A 3 -8.04 2.99 16.40
N LEU A 4 -7.47 3.85 17.24
CA LEU A 4 -6.60 4.93 16.80
C LEU A 4 -5.21 4.36 16.55
N LEU A 5 -4.80 4.32 15.28
CA LEU A 5 -3.47 3.89 14.87
C LEU A 5 -2.71 5.09 14.32
N SER A 6 -1.44 5.21 14.66
CA SER A 6 -0.55 6.22 14.09
C SER A 6 -0.09 5.86 12.67
N THR A 7 -0.06 4.57 12.31
CA THR A 7 0.10 4.07 10.93
C THR A 7 -0.55 2.70 10.77
N VAL A 8 -1.02 2.36 9.55
CA VAL A 8 -1.61 1.04 9.25
C VAL A 8 -0.73 0.28 8.25
N VAL A 9 0.28 -0.44 8.75
CA VAL A 9 1.39 -0.95 7.92
C VAL A 9 1.60 -2.46 8.05
N VAL A 10 1.76 -3.15 6.92
CA VAL A 10 2.41 -4.46 6.83
C VAL A 10 3.81 -4.28 6.25
N GLY A 11 4.83 -4.71 6.99
CA GLY A 11 6.24 -4.67 6.59
C GLY A 11 7.10 -3.64 7.34
N SER A 12 8.36 -3.43 6.93
CA SER A 12 8.95 -3.93 5.68
C SER A 12 9.40 -5.38 5.76
N LEU A 13 9.21 -6.13 4.67
CA LEU A 13 9.67 -7.53 4.54
C LEU A 13 10.67 -7.69 3.40
N GLY A 14 11.53 -8.69 3.49
CA GLY A 14 12.46 -9.09 2.44
C GLY A 14 13.83 -8.42 2.49
N LYS A 15 14.14 -7.70 3.56
CA LYS A 15 15.37 -6.90 3.63
C LYS A 15 16.60 -7.76 3.35
N GLY A 16 17.42 -7.36 2.38
CA GLY A 16 18.62 -8.11 1.99
C GLY A 16 18.35 -9.45 1.32
N GLY A 17 17.20 -9.59 0.62
CA GLY A 17 16.85 -10.82 -0.09
C GLY A 17 16.33 -11.94 0.82
N LYS A 18 16.01 -11.61 2.08
CA LYS A 18 15.48 -12.57 3.05
C LYS A 18 14.15 -13.15 2.60
N SER A 19 13.90 -14.39 3.01
CA SER A 19 12.61 -15.05 2.85
C SER A 19 11.75 -14.78 4.08
N GLU A 20 10.64 -14.05 3.92
CA GLU A 20 9.72 -13.74 5.01
C GLU A 20 8.28 -13.96 4.52
N THR A 21 7.38 -14.33 5.43
CA THR A 21 5.97 -14.55 5.06
C THR A 21 5.03 -13.98 6.09
N VAL A 22 4.03 -13.25 5.62
CA VAL A 22 2.90 -12.77 6.41
C VAL A 22 1.63 -13.26 5.75
N LYS A 23 0.75 -13.85 6.55
CA LYS A 23 -0.54 -14.35 6.11
C LYS A 23 -1.61 -13.99 7.13
N THR A 24 -2.82 -13.69 6.66
CA THR A 24 -4.01 -13.46 7.50
C THR A 24 -3.82 -12.24 8.41
N VAL A 25 -3.83 -11.05 7.79
CA VAL A 25 -3.78 -9.77 8.50
C VAL A 25 -5.11 -9.06 8.34
N ARG A 26 -5.71 -8.61 9.45
CA ARG A 26 -7.01 -7.92 9.45
C ARG A 26 -6.86 -6.60 10.18
N ILE A 27 -7.04 -5.50 9.45
CA ILE A 27 -7.01 -4.16 10.01
C ILE A 27 -8.34 -3.49 9.70
N LEU A 28 -9.17 -3.40 10.74
CA LEU A 28 -10.58 -3.10 10.62
C LEU A 28 -10.93 -1.93 11.54
N ASN A 29 -11.93 -1.13 11.16
CA ASN A 29 -12.55 -0.12 12.04
C ASN A 29 -11.53 0.81 12.71
N SER A 30 -10.61 1.34 11.91
CA SER A 30 -9.49 2.15 12.40
C SER A 30 -9.58 3.59 11.91
N SER A 31 -8.90 4.50 12.60
CA SER A 31 -8.77 5.89 12.14
C SER A 31 -7.36 6.42 12.31
N CYS A 32 -6.95 7.27 11.38
CA CYS A 32 -5.65 7.94 11.37
C CYS A 32 -5.84 9.43 11.06
N THR A 33 -5.34 10.31 11.92
CA THR A 33 -5.39 11.76 11.74
C THR A 33 -3.98 12.32 11.72
N ASN A 34 -3.66 13.21 10.77
CA ASN A 34 -2.33 13.81 10.60
C ASN A 34 -1.21 12.77 10.41
N CYS A 35 -1.53 11.65 9.75
CA CYS A 35 -0.61 10.56 9.55
C CYS A 35 0.10 10.66 8.21
N GLN A 36 1.35 10.21 8.16
CA GLN A 36 2.06 10.12 6.90
C GLN A 36 1.47 9.05 5.96
N ASN A 37 0.95 7.94 6.52
CA ASN A 37 0.41 6.84 5.71
C ASN A 37 -0.87 6.29 6.35
N GLY A 38 -1.90 6.08 5.52
CA GLY A 38 -3.10 5.34 5.87
C GLY A 38 -2.84 3.84 5.74
N VAL A 39 -3.40 3.23 4.69
CA VAL A 39 -3.17 1.82 4.32
C VAL A 39 -1.79 1.66 3.70
N ARG A 40 -0.98 0.73 4.21
CA ARG A 40 0.37 0.51 3.68
C ARG A 40 0.83 -0.95 3.68
N ILE A 41 1.38 -1.39 2.56
CA ILE A 41 2.20 -2.62 2.48
C ILE A 41 3.53 -2.25 1.83
N LYS A 42 4.64 -2.68 2.43
CA LYS A 42 5.98 -2.38 1.92
C LYS A 42 6.89 -3.61 1.93
N THR A 43 7.49 -3.96 0.80
CA THR A 43 8.51 -5.01 0.69
C THR A 43 9.75 -4.51 -0.02
N TRP A 44 10.90 -5.09 0.31
CA TRP A 44 12.20 -4.74 -0.26
C TRP A 44 12.41 -5.40 -1.63
N PRO A 45 13.08 -4.72 -2.57
CA PRO A 45 13.57 -5.34 -3.80
C PRO A 45 14.39 -6.61 -3.55
N GLY A 46 14.18 -7.64 -4.37
CA GLY A 46 14.86 -8.94 -4.28
C GLY A 46 14.49 -9.81 -3.08
N GLY A 47 13.57 -9.36 -2.21
CA GLY A 47 13.03 -10.16 -1.12
C GLY A 47 12.28 -11.41 -1.61
N LYS A 48 12.19 -12.44 -0.77
CA LYS A 48 11.55 -13.74 -1.09
C LYS A 48 10.44 -14.08 -0.10
N GLY A 49 9.51 -14.95 -0.48
CA GLY A 49 8.35 -15.32 0.34
C GLY A 49 7.09 -14.56 -0.09
N SER A 50 6.18 -14.27 0.84
CA SER A 50 4.84 -13.79 0.49
C SER A 50 4.15 -12.91 1.53
N VAL A 51 3.28 -12.02 1.06
CA VAL A 51 2.24 -11.34 1.84
C VAL A 51 0.90 -11.75 1.25
N SER A 52 0.04 -12.41 2.01
CA SER A 52 -1.25 -12.92 1.51
C SER A 52 -2.38 -12.82 2.53
N ASP A 53 -3.64 -12.84 2.07
CA ASP A 53 -4.85 -12.74 2.90
C ASP A 53 -4.79 -11.51 3.84
N VAL A 54 -4.72 -10.33 3.24
CA VAL A 54 -4.68 -9.05 3.97
C VAL A 54 -5.98 -8.28 3.74
N LYS A 55 -6.66 -7.88 4.82
CA LYS A 55 -7.90 -7.11 4.74
C LYS A 55 -7.78 -5.79 5.48
N TYR A 56 -7.99 -4.70 4.75
CA TYR A 56 -8.22 -3.36 5.26
C TYR A 56 -9.71 -3.03 5.08
N SER A 57 -10.40 -2.69 6.17
CA SER A 57 -11.84 -2.39 6.10
C SER A 57 -12.26 -1.30 7.05
N ASN A 58 -13.12 -0.39 6.58
CA ASN A 58 -13.69 0.70 7.38
C ASN A 58 -12.60 1.54 8.06
N ILE A 59 -11.75 2.19 7.25
CA ILE A 59 -10.66 3.03 7.74
C ILE A 59 -10.96 4.49 7.44
N LYS A 60 -10.94 5.32 8.47
CA LYS A 60 -11.16 6.76 8.38
C LYS A 60 -9.83 7.51 8.41
N LEU A 61 -9.53 8.26 7.36
CA LEU A 61 -8.28 9.00 7.20
C LEU A 61 -8.56 10.50 7.23
N ASN A 62 -7.87 11.26 8.07
CA ASN A 62 -8.03 12.70 8.13
C ASN A 62 -6.66 13.38 7.98
N ASN A 63 -6.53 14.24 6.97
CA ASN A 63 -5.30 14.97 6.70
C ASN A 63 -4.07 14.03 6.57
N VAL A 64 -4.16 13.03 5.68
CA VAL A 64 -3.14 11.99 5.51
C VAL A 64 -2.30 12.21 4.25
N ASP A 65 -0.98 12.06 4.35
CA ASP A 65 -0.09 12.30 3.21
C ASP A 65 -0.19 11.21 2.14
N ASN A 66 -0.26 9.93 2.52
CA ASN A 66 -0.36 8.79 1.62
C ASN A 66 -1.54 7.90 2.04
N PRO A 67 -2.75 8.08 1.48
CA PRO A 67 -3.92 7.35 1.94
C PRO A 67 -3.80 5.83 1.74
N ILE A 68 -3.40 5.39 0.55
CA ILE A 68 -3.19 3.98 0.22
C ILE A 68 -1.88 3.84 -0.56
N ILE A 69 -0.90 3.15 0.02
CA ILE A 69 0.41 2.89 -0.61
C ILE A 69 0.83 1.42 -0.47
N ILE A 70 0.94 0.71 -1.58
CA ILE A 70 1.41 -0.66 -1.65
C ILE A 70 2.59 -0.70 -2.59
N THR A 71 3.76 -1.10 -2.09
CA THR A 71 4.98 -1.08 -2.89
C THR A 71 5.88 -2.27 -2.60
N THR A 72 6.46 -2.82 -3.67
CA THR A 72 7.55 -3.80 -3.61
C THR A 72 8.93 -3.18 -3.81
N HIS A 73 8.97 -1.85 -3.89
CA HIS A 73 10.17 -1.05 -4.17
C HIS A 73 10.62 -0.30 -2.92
N TYR A 74 10.34 -0.83 -1.73
CA TYR A 74 10.67 -0.14 -0.50
C TYR A 74 12.18 0.04 -0.38
N CYS A 75 12.58 1.29 -0.20
CA CYS A 75 13.95 1.69 -0.01
C CYS A 75 14.03 2.75 1.07
N ASP A 76 14.80 2.47 2.12
CA ASP A 76 15.07 3.41 3.20
C ASP A 76 16.41 4.12 2.92
N LYS A 77 16.39 5.45 2.98
CA LYS A 77 17.56 6.31 2.73
C LYS A 77 18.74 5.97 3.64
N ASN A 78 18.48 5.47 4.85
CA ASN A 78 19.51 5.09 5.81
C ASN A 78 20.04 3.66 5.57
N GLN A 79 19.48 2.94 4.60
CA GLN A 79 19.74 1.53 4.35
C GLN A 79 19.88 1.25 2.85
N GLN A 80 20.47 2.20 2.13
CA GLN A 80 20.58 2.20 0.67
C GLN A 80 21.32 0.97 0.12
N SER A 81 22.20 0.36 0.92
CA SER A 81 22.90 -0.89 0.56
C SER A 81 21.97 -2.07 0.27
N TYR A 82 20.74 -2.03 0.78
CA TYR A 82 19.70 -3.04 0.50
C TYR A 82 18.78 -2.65 -0.65
N CYS A 83 18.91 -1.44 -1.18
CA CYS A 83 18.23 -0.98 -2.39
C CYS A 83 19.09 -1.33 -3.61
N ASN A 84 19.26 -2.63 -3.82
CA ASN A 84 20.19 -3.26 -4.75
C ASN A 84 19.86 -3.08 -6.26
N GLY A 85 18.93 -2.19 -6.62
CA GLY A 85 18.51 -1.94 -8.01
C GLY A 85 17.77 -3.10 -8.67
N ASN A 86 17.59 -4.25 -7.99
CA ASN A 86 16.81 -5.38 -8.48
C ASN A 86 15.31 -5.19 -8.13
N ASP A 87 14.75 -4.08 -8.57
CA ASP A 87 13.35 -3.69 -8.36
C ASP A 87 12.36 -4.50 -9.21
N ALA A 88 12.88 -5.22 -10.21
CA ALA A 88 12.11 -6.10 -11.06
C ALA A 88 11.47 -7.29 -10.31
N SER A 89 11.95 -7.65 -9.10
CA SER A 89 11.41 -8.76 -8.30
C SER A 89 11.34 -8.43 -6.81
N SER A 90 10.41 -9.04 -6.08
CA SER A 90 10.29 -8.98 -4.62
C SER A 90 9.45 -10.16 -4.13
N LEU A 91 9.04 -10.15 -2.87
CA LEU A 91 8.04 -11.06 -2.33
C LEU A 91 6.73 -10.91 -3.10
N SER A 92 5.97 -11.99 -3.20
CA SER A 92 4.62 -11.91 -3.76
C SER A 92 3.68 -11.17 -2.79
N ILE A 93 2.81 -10.33 -3.34
CA ILE A 93 1.70 -9.74 -2.60
C ILE A 93 0.41 -10.20 -3.29
N SER A 94 -0.38 -11.02 -2.59
CA SER A 94 -1.63 -11.56 -3.12
C SER A 94 -2.80 -11.37 -2.15
N ASP A 95 -4.02 -11.51 -2.67
CA ASP A 95 -5.25 -11.61 -1.86
C ASP A 95 -5.42 -10.46 -0.87
N VAL A 96 -5.28 -9.23 -1.38
CA VAL A 96 -5.41 -7.99 -0.59
C VAL A 96 -6.79 -7.37 -0.85
N SER A 97 -7.60 -7.26 0.20
CA SER A 97 -8.90 -6.59 0.18
C SER A 97 -8.82 -5.23 0.85
N ILE A 98 -9.15 -4.17 0.13
CA ILE A 98 -9.24 -2.80 0.61
C ILE A 98 -10.67 -2.30 0.41
N SER A 99 -11.37 -2.01 1.50
CA SER A 99 -12.79 -1.64 1.45
C SER A 99 -13.13 -0.52 2.43
N GLY A 100 -13.96 0.42 2.00
CA GLY A 100 -14.49 1.47 2.88
C GLY A 100 -13.39 2.36 3.48
N ILE A 101 -12.57 2.95 2.61
CA ILE A 101 -11.52 3.89 2.99
C ILE A 101 -12.06 5.30 2.74
N THR A 102 -12.22 6.10 3.79
CA THR A 102 -12.93 7.39 3.70
C THR A 102 -12.16 8.53 4.35
N GLY A 103 -12.37 9.78 3.88
CA GLY A 103 -11.86 10.99 4.52
C GLY A 103 -11.03 11.89 3.61
N SER A 104 -9.84 12.37 3.99
CA SER A 104 -9.12 13.44 3.27
C SER A 104 -7.59 13.26 3.18
N VAL A 105 -7.01 13.74 2.08
CA VAL A 105 -5.55 13.90 1.95
C VAL A 105 -5.06 15.17 2.67
N SER A 106 -3.77 15.21 2.98
CA SER A 106 -3.07 16.43 3.34
C SER A 106 -2.68 17.28 2.11
N SER A 107 -2.01 18.41 2.35
CA SER A 107 -1.44 19.28 1.32
C SER A 107 -0.13 18.77 0.69
N ALA A 108 0.34 17.57 1.06
CA ALA A 108 1.57 16.96 0.55
C ALA A 108 1.53 16.67 -0.96
N GLY A 109 0.33 16.55 -1.54
CA GLY A 109 0.16 16.39 -3.00
C GLY A 109 0.53 15.01 -3.53
N ASN A 110 0.48 13.97 -2.71
CA ASN A 110 0.64 12.60 -3.17
C ASN A 110 -0.67 12.07 -3.79
N PRO A 111 -0.60 10.96 -4.56
CA PRO A 111 -1.79 10.25 -5.01
C PRO A 111 -2.64 9.72 -3.86
N ILE A 112 -3.94 9.52 -4.11
CA ILE A 112 -4.81 8.81 -3.14
C ILE A 112 -4.43 7.33 -3.10
N VAL A 113 -4.23 6.73 -4.27
CA VAL A 113 -3.83 5.33 -4.42
C VAL A 113 -2.50 5.26 -5.16
N SER A 114 -1.53 4.59 -4.54
CA SER A 114 -0.26 4.22 -5.17
C SER A 114 0.02 2.74 -4.92
N ILE A 115 -0.30 1.90 -5.90
CA ILE A 115 0.02 0.48 -5.91
C ILE A 115 1.06 0.27 -7.02
N ASP A 116 2.31 0.03 -6.62
CA ASP A 116 3.43 -0.15 -7.54
C ASP A 116 4.20 -1.41 -7.17
N CYS A 117 3.93 -2.47 -7.93
CA CYS A 117 4.52 -3.78 -7.73
C CYS A 117 5.63 -4.05 -8.75
N SER A 118 6.46 -5.05 -8.46
CA SER A 118 7.60 -5.42 -9.29
C SER A 118 7.15 -6.09 -10.58
N THR A 119 7.86 -5.86 -11.69
CA THR A 119 7.46 -6.33 -13.02
C THR A 119 7.45 -7.86 -13.14
N LYS A 120 8.42 -8.56 -12.53
CA LYS A 120 8.50 -10.04 -12.50
C LYS A 120 7.71 -10.66 -11.35
N THR A 121 7.15 -9.85 -10.46
CA THR A 121 6.33 -10.31 -9.33
C THR A 121 5.12 -9.38 -9.16
N PRO A 122 4.20 -9.37 -10.14
CA PRO A 122 3.04 -8.49 -10.09
C PRO A 122 2.13 -8.84 -8.91
N CYS A 123 1.41 -7.84 -8.41
CA CYS A 123 0.41 -8.02 -7.37
C CYS A 123 -0.86 -8.68 -7.94
N THR A 124 -1.42 -9.65 -7.23
CA THR A 124 -2.53 -10.49 -7.73
C THR A 124 -3.65 -10.65 -6.69
N GLY A 125 -4.87 -10.99 -7.11
CA GLY A 125 -5.98 -11.24 -6.18
C GLY A 125 -6.46 -10.01 -5.39
N PHE A 126 -6.25 -8.79 -5.90
CA PHE A 126 -6.68 -7.58 -5.22
C PHE A 126 -8.19 -7.35 -5.38
N SER A 127 -8.80 -6.78 -4.34
CA SER A 127 -10.15 -6.21 -4.39
C SER A 127 -10.12 -4.83 -3.75
N VAL A 128 -10.49 -3.80 -4.51
CA VAL A 128 -10.50 -2.41 -4.04
C VAL A 128 -11.89 -1.82 -4.26
N SER A 129 -12.54 -1.37 -3.19
CA SER A 129 -13.89 -0.79 -3.24
C SER A 129 -14.12 0.26 -2.16
N GLY A 130 -15.07 1.18 -2.39
CA GLY A 130 -15.47 2.18 -1.41
C GLY A 130 -14.32 3.09 -0.94
N VAL A 131 -13.45 3.52 -1.87
CA VAL A 131 -12.40 4.50 -1.59
C VAL A 131 -12.95 5.90 -1.88
N ASN A 132 -13.33 6.60 -0.83
CA ASN A 132 -13.95 7.93 -0.87
C ASN A 132 -13.06 8.93 -0.11
N ILE A 133 -11.99 9.39 -0.76
CA ILE A 133 -11.03 10.33 -0.19
C ILE A 133 -11.11 11.67 -0.93
N SER A 134 -11.34 12.75 -0.18
CA SER A 134 -11.32 14.11 -0.68
C SER A 134 -9.91 14.51 -1.12
N LYS A 135 -9.78 14.93 -2.38
CA LYS A 135 -8.55 15.42 -3.01
C LYS A 135 -8.22 16.85 -2.53
N SER A 136 -6.95 17.22 -2.58
CA SER A 136 -6.51 18.61 -2.58
C SER A 136 -6.19 19.05 -4.01
N SER A 137 -6.02 20.36 -4.24
CA SER A 137 -5.62 20.90 -5.55
C SER A 137 -4.28 20.37 -6.06
N LYS A 138 -3.41 19.88 -5.15
CA LYS A 138 -2.10 19.32 -5.48
C LYS A 138 -2.11 17.79 -5.63
N THR A 139 -3.25 17.13 -5.41
CA THR A 139 -3.34 15.67 -5.44
C THR A 139 -3.00 15.14 -6.83
N LYS A 140 -1.92 14.35 -6.91
CA LYS A 140 -1.47 13.69 -8.13
C LYS A 140 -2.41 12.57 -8.56
N LYS A 141 -2.28 12.17 -9.83
CA LYS A 141 -2.98 11.00 -10.40
C LYS A 141 -2.62 9.72 -9.65
N ASN A 142 -3.57 8.80 -9.60
CA ASN A 142 -3.36 7.50 -8.95
C ASN A 142 -2.35 6.67 -9.74
N VAL A 143 -1.65 5.78 -9.04
CA VAL A 143 -0.66 4.88 -9.61
C VAL A 143 -1.11 3.45 -9.36
N CYS A 144 -1.24 2.68 -10.43
CA CYS A 144 -1.50 1.24 -10.38
C CYS A 144 -0.62 0.53 -11.40
N LYS A 145 0.58 0.12 -10.99
CA LYS A 145 1.58 -0.54 -11.84
C LYS A 145 1.78 -1.99 -11.41
N ASN A 146 1.84 -2.88 -12.41
CA ASN A 146 2.01 -4.32 -12.21
C ASN A 146 1.01 -4.90 -11.21
N LEU A 147 -0.21 -4.34 -11.22
CA LEU A 147 -1.35 -4.81 -10.47
C LEU A 147 -2.27 -5.54 -11.44
N GLN A 148 -2.44 -6.85 -11.24
CA GLN A 148 -3.26 -7.65 -12.13
C GLN A 148 -4.72 -7.20 -12.06
N ASN A 149 -5.37 -7.11 -13.22
CA ASN A 149 -6.74 -6.61 -13.37
C ASN A 149 -6.96 -5.17 -12.88
N SER A 150 -5.91 -4.33 -12.85
CA SER A 150 -6.02 -2.93 -12.40
C SER A 150 -7.11 -2.14 -13.11
N SER A 151 -7.40 -2.43 -14.37
CA SER A 151 -8.48 -1.82 -15.16
C SER A 151 -9.88 -2.04 -14.60
N LYS A 152 -10.08 -3.04 -13.73
CA LYS A 152 -11.36 -3.28 -13.05
C LYS A 152 -11.58 -2.36 -11.84
N PHE A 153 -10.53 -1.69 -11.36
CA PHE A 153 -10.62 -0.79 -10.22
C PHE A 153 -10.78 0.64 -10.71
N SER A 154 -11.94 1.25 -10.44
CA SER A 154 -12.22 2.63 -10.86
C SER A 154 -11.17 3.62 -10.37
N VAL A 155 -10.55 3.38 -9.20
CA VAL A 155 -9.46 4.20 -8.65
C VAL A 155 -8.18 4.15 -9.47
N CYS A 156 -7.94 3.10 -10.26
CA CYS A 156 -6.76 2.95 -11.11
C CYS A 156 -6.93 3.57 -12.50
N SER A 157 -8.15 3.97 -12.87
CA SER A 157 -8.48 4.58 -14.16
C SER A 157 -8.55 6.12 -14.11
N GLN A 158 -8.16 6.74 -12.98
CA GLN A 158 -8.28 8.19 -12.72
C GLN A 158 -6.99 8.98 -12.90
#